data_AF-A0A540UVJ3-F1
#
_entry.id   AF-A0A540UVJ3-F1
#
_cell.length_a   1.000
_cell.length_b   1.000
_cell.length_c   1.000
_cell.angle_alpha   90.00
_cell.angle_beta   90.00
_cell.angle_gamma   90.00
#
_symmetry.space_group_name_H-M   'P 1'
#
loop_
_entity.id
_entity.type
_entity.pdbx_description
1 polymer ?
#
loop_
_entity_poly.entity_id
_entity_poly.type
_entity_poly.pdbx_seq_one_letter_code
_entity_poly.pdbx_strand_id
1 'polypeptide(L)' 'MFENKLADENAVKQYDEVLKSIDSLTEDEAKTVLKQIYMRLDIVKNGNKEYKSEQCVKDLISQFKDFVRIEKIKKENNK' A
#
# COMPACT_ATOMS: atom_id res chain seq x y z
N MET A 1 24.65 2.76 0.00
CA MET A 1 24.69 1.97 -1.25
C MET A 1 23.71 0.83 -1.06
N PHE A 2 22.56 0.86 -1.74
CA PHE A 2 21.74 -0.34 -1.87
C PHE A 2 22.46 -1.20 -2.91
N GLU A 3 23.11 -2.26 -2.47
CA GLU A 3 23.64 -3.28 -3.38
C GLU A 3 22.50 -3.70 -4.33
N ASN A 4 22.82 -3.92 -5.61
CA ASN A 4 21.92 -4.40 -6.66
C ASN A 4 21.39 -5.81 -6.35
N LYS A 5 20.67 -5.98 -5.24
CA LYS A 5 19.79 -7.11 -5.00
C LYS A 5 18.56 -6.85 -5.85
N LEU A 6 18.52 -7.47 -7.02
CA LEU A 6 17.26 -7.73 -7.71
C LEU A 6 16.28 -8.26 -6.68
N ALA A 7 15.10 -7.64 -6.59
CA ALA A 7 14.07 -8.07 -5.67
C ALA A 7 13.80 -9.57 -5.91
N ASP A 8 13.75 -10.34 -4.82
CA ASP A 8 13.40 -11.76 -4.87
C ASP A 8 12.13 -11.96 -5.71
N GLU A 9 12.03 -13.06 -6.49
CA GLU A 9 10.90 -13.29 -7.40
C GLU A 9 9.55 -13.23 -6.67
N ASN A 10 9.51 -13.62 -5.40
CA ASN A 10 8.32 -13.48 -4.56
C ASN A 10 7.98 -12.03 -4.23
N ALA A 11 8.99 -11.16 -4.03
CA ALA A 11 8.75 -9.74 -3.81
C ALA A 11 8.18 -9.09 -5.07
N VAL A 12 8.70 -9.44 -6.25
CA VAL A 12 8.15 -8.97 -7.54
C VAL A 12 6.69 -9.38 -7.71
N LYS A 13 6.36 -10.66 -7.45
CA LYS A 13 4.96 -11.14 -7.50
C LYS A 13 4.05 -10.38 -6.53
N GLN A 14 4.53 -10.09 -5.32
CA GLN A 14 3.75 -9.31 -4.35
C GLN A 14 3.49 -7.88 -4.83
N TYR A 15 4.45 -7.23 -5.49
CA TYR A 15 4.24 -5.92 -6.08
C TYR A 15 3.23 -5.94 -7.23
N ASP A 16 3.32 -6.93 -8.11
CA ASP A 16 2.35 -7.11 -9.20
C ASP A 16 0.92 -7.35 -8.68
N GLU A 17 0.77 -8.12 -7.60
CA GLU A 17 -0.53 -8.32 -6.95
C GLU A 17 -1.08 -7.02 -6.38
N VAL A 18 -0.25 -6.24 -5.68
CA VAL A 18 -0.66 -4.92 -5.14
C VAL A 18 -1.09 -3.97 -6.27
N LEU A 19 -0.33 -3.91 -7.37
CA LEU A 19 -0.66 -3.06 -8.52
C LEU A 19 -1.98 -3.46 -9.16
N LYS A 20 -2.20 -4.77 -9.37
CA LYS A 20 -3.48 -5.28 -9.88
C LYS A 20 -4.65 -4.94 -8.94
N SER A 21 -4.44 -5.02 -7.63
CA SER A 21 -5.46 -4.62 -6.66
C SER A 21 -5.79 -3.13 -6.74
N ILE A 22 -4.78 -2.28 -6.91
CA ILE A 22 -4.97 -0.83 -7.08
C ILE A 22 -5.72 -0.52 -8.38
N ASP A 23 -5.39 -1.19 -9.48
CA ASP A 23 -6.06 -1.02 -10.78
C ASP A 23 -7.54 -1.47 -10.74
N SER A 24 -7.90 -2.35 -9.79
CA SER A 24 -9.27 -2.82 -9.61
C SER A 24 -10.17 -1.88 -8.80
N LEU A 25 -9.59 -0.83 -8.20
CA LEU A 25 -10.33 0.10 -7.36
C LEU A 25 -11.26 0.97 -8.20
N THR A 26 -12.46 1.22 -7.67
CA THR A 26 -13.33 2.29 -8.17
C THR A 26 -12.70 3.67 -7.94
N GLU A 27 -13.18 4.69 -8.64
CA GLU A 27 -12.69 6.07 -8.47
C GLU A 27 -12.76 6.53 -7.01
N ASP A 28 -13.87 6.27 -6.32
CA ASP A 28 -14.06 6.65 -4.92
C ASP A 28 -13.13 5.89 -3.96
N GLU A 29 -12.91 4.60 -4.22
CA GLU A 29 -11.96 3.79 -3.46
C GLU A 29 -10.53 4.32 -3.67
N ALA A 30 -10.10 4.54 -4.93
CA ALA A 30 -8.79 5.08 -5.26
C ALA A 30 -8.56 6.48 -4.63
N LYS A 31 -9.56 7.34 -4.67
CA LYS A 31 -9.53 8.67 -4.03
C LYS A 31 -9.39 8.58 -2.52
N THR A 32 -10.04 7.60 -1.90
CA THR A 32 -9.91 7.34 -0.46
C THR A 32 -8.50 6.86 -0.09
N VAL A 33 -7.93 5.95 -0.89
CA VAL A 33 -6.53 5.51 -0.71
C VAL A 33 -5.57 6.68 -0.82
N LEU A 34 -5.70 7.51 -1.86
CA LEU A 34 -4.87 8.69 -2.03
C LEU A 34 -4.96 9.65 -0.84
N LYS A 35 -6.16 9.96 -0.36
CA LYS A 35 -6.36 10.80 0.83
C LYS A 35 -5.62 10.26 2.06
N GLN A 36 -5.65 8.95 2.28
CA GLN A 36 -4.96 8.33 3.41
C GLN A 36 -3.44 8.39 3.27
N ILE A 37 -2.91 8.17 2.06
CA ILE A 37 -1.47 8.35 1.78
C ILE A 37 -1.05 9.79 2.05
N TYR A 38 -1.78 10.76 1.49
CA TYR A 38 -1.47 12.18 1.68
C TYR A 38 -1.54 12.61 3.15
N MET A 39 -2.55 12.15 3.89
CA MET A 39 -2.68 12.43 5.32
C MET A 39 -1.45 11.94 6.11
N ARG A 40 -0.99 10.71 5.86
CA ARG A 40 0.20 10.17 6.54
C ARG A 40 1.47 10.95 6.18
N LEU A 41 1.64 11.31 4.91
CA LEU A 41 2.76 12.16 4.46
C LEU A 41 2.70 13.56 5.10
N ASP A 42 1.51 14.14 5.23
CA ASP A 42 1.30 15.42 5.88
C ASP A 42 1.68 15.36 7.37
N ILE A 43 1.28 14.30 8.08
CA ILE A 43 1.67 14.08 9.48
C ILE A 43 3.20 13.95 9.61
N VAL A 44 3.87 13.21 8.71
CA VAL A 44 5.33 13.11 8.72
C VAL A 44 5.99 14.48 8.50
N LYS A 45 5.45 15.28 7.59
CA LYS A 45 6.03 16.58 7.21
C LYS A 45 5.78 17.68 8.25
N ASN A 46 4.55 17.75 8.75
CA ASN A 46 4.03 18.89 9.51
C ASN A 46 3.67 18.53 10.96
N GLY A 47 3.70 17.26 11.35
CA GLY A 47 3.38 16.81 12.70
C GLY A 47 4.51 17.02 13.72
N ASN A 48 4.23 16.71 14.98
CA ASN A 48 5.13 16.92 16.12
C ASN A 48 6.29 15.91 16.20
N LYS A 49 6.70 15.30 15.07
CA LYS A 49 7.78 14.29 14.96
C LYS A 49 7.54 12.96 15.70
N GLU A 50 6.37 12.76 16.31
CA GLU A 50 5.98 11.49 16.94
C GLU A 50 5.76 10.39 15.89
N TYR A 51 5.23 10.76 14.73
CA TYR A 51 5.05 9.87 13.58
C TYR A 51 6.22 10.02 12.59
N LYS A 52 7.06 8.99 12.50
CA LYS A 52 8.29 9.02 11.71
C LYS A 52 8.12 8.41 10.32
N SER A 53 9.03 8.75 9.40
CA SER A 53 9.06 8.21 8.05
C SER A 53 9.07 6.68 8.00
N GLU A 54 9.79 6.03 8.90
CA GLU A 54 9.85 4.56 8.98
C GLU A 54 8.51 3.95 9.39
N GLN A 55 7.79 4.61 10.30
CA GLN A 55 6.44 4.21 10.71
C GLN A 55 5.47 4.38 9.54
N CYS A 56 5.55 5.50 8.83
CA CYS A 56 4.75 5.77 7.64
C CYS A 56 4.92 4.70 6.57
N VAL A 57 6.16 4.33 6.24
CA VAL A 57 6.44 3.27 5.26
C VAL A 57 5.88 1.92 5.72
N LYS A 58 6.04 1.54 7.00
CA LYS A 58 5.50 0.29 7.54
C LYS A 58 3.98 0.23 7.46
N ASP A 59 3.31 1.32 7.84
CA ASP A 59 1.85 1.39 7.82
C ASP A 59 1.31 1.30 6.38
N LEU A 60 1.93 2.01 5.43
CA LEU A 60 1.54 1.97 4.02
C LEU A 60 1.72 0.56 3.43
N ILE A 61 2.84 -0.11 3.72
CA ILE A 61 3.06 -1.50 3.29
C ILE A 61 1.99 -2.44 3.88
N SER A 62 1.67 -2.29 5.17
CA SER A 62 0.63 -3.10 5.82
C SER A 62 -0.72 -2.89 5.14
N GLN A 63 -1.07 -1.64 4.87
CA GLN A 63 -2.32 -1.28 4.22
C GLN A 63 -2.42 -1.85 2.79
N PHE A 64 -1.34 -1.81 2.01
CA PHE A 64 -1.34 -2.43 0.67
C PHE A 64 -1.52 -3.94 0.71
N LYS A 65 -0.95 -4.63 1.71
CA LYS A 65 -1.18 -6.07 1.91
C LYS A 65 -2.63 -6.38 2.25
N ASP A 66 -3.26 -5.53 3.07
CA ASP A 66 -4.67 -5.67 3.41
C ASP A 66 -5.58 -5.49 2.18
N PHE A 67 -5.24 -4.59 1.24
CA PHE A 67 -5.99 -4.46 -0.02
C PHE A 67 -5.97 -5.73 -0.85
N VAL A 68 -4.80 -6.34 -1.05
CA VAL A 68 -4.67 -7.62 -1.79
C VAL A 68 -5.52 -8.70 -1.13
N ARG A 69 -5.56 -8.75 0.20
CA ARG A 69 -6.38 -9.71 0.95
C ARG A 69 -7.87 -9.46 0.76
N ILE A 70 -8.34 -8.22 0.90
CA ILE A 70 -9.75 -7.85 0.75
C ILE A 70 -10.23 -8.13 -0.67
N GLU A 71 -9.42 -7.83 -1.69
CA GLU A 71 -9.78 -8.11 -3.08
C GLU A 71 -9.90 -9.62 -3.36
N LYS A 72 -9.00 -10.45 -2.80
CA LYS A 72 -9.10 -11.91 -2.88
C LYS A 72 -10.42 -12.41 -2.27
N ILE A 73 -10.80 -11.90 -1.09
CA ILE A 73 -12.06 -12.24 -0.42
C ILE A 73 -13.28 -11.79 -1.25
N LYS A 74 -13.27 -10.57 -1.82
CA LYS A 74 -14.35 -10.08 -2.71
C LYS A 74 -14.52 -11.00 -3.92
N LYS A 75 -13.43 -11.48 -4.53
CA LYS A 75 -13.44 -12.38 -5.68
C LYS A 75 -13.96 -13.78 -5.34
N GLU A 76 -13.68 -14.27 -4.13
CA GLU A 76 -14.17 -15.57 -3.63
C GLU A 76 -15.67 -15.55 -3.29
N ASN A 77 -16.17 -14.45 -2.74
CA ASN A 77 -17.58 -14.31 -2.32
C ASN A 77 -18.55 -13.94 -3.47
N ASN A 78 -18.03 -13.46 -4.60
CA ASN A 78 -18.82 -13.15 -5.80
C ASN A 78 -18.85 -14.32 -6.81
N LYS A 79 -18.43 -15.52 -6.40
CA LYS A 79 -18.34 -16.73 -7.21
C LYS A 79 -19.36 -17.77 -6.78
#